data_AF-A0A9D6UDX6-F1
#
_entry.id   AF-A0A9D6UDX6-F1
#
_cell.length_a   1.000
_cell.length_b   1.000
_cell.length_c   1.000
_cell.angle_alpha   90.00
_cell.angle_beta   90.00
_cell.angle_gamma   90.00
#
_symmetry.space_group_name_H-M   'P 1'
#
loop_
_entity.id
_entity.type
_entity.pdbx_description
1 polymer ?
#
loop_
_entity_poly.entity_id
_entity_poly.type
_entity_poly.pdbx_seq_one_letter_code
_entity_poly.pdbx_strand_id
1 'polypeptide(L)'
;MALGTTTAVTLWPHLKMILDALRASRQRFAHYWLGFALVVIISATAYGQIRLNAWNKPFYDALSRKELSAVIEQLLVFAYIAGALLVLNVAQTWLAQMAKLKLREGMTRDLFFQWLKSHRSFRIASLGEIGVNPDQRIHADAQRLAEVSTDLGVGLLQATLLLLSFVGVLWGLSEGVAFGLFDRKIVIPGYMVWCALLYASVASFASWRVGRPLVELGTQRYARESEMRFALMHVNEHCEAIAVSRGEKLEEDRLHRELDRLLDVLRRIVSATTNLTWVTAGYGWFTIVAPIIVAAPAYFAGNLTFGGLLMAVGAFTQVQQSLRWFVDNAGTIADWRATLHRVGGFRQAL
;
A
#
# COMPACT_ATOMS: atom_id res chain seq x y z
N MET A 1 -2.61 -24.29 23.97
CA MET A 1 -3.12 -25.51 23.30
C MET A 1 -4.63 -25.30 23.18
N ALA A 2 -5.27 -25.12 22.03
CA ALA A 2 -4.95 -25.43 20.65
C ALA A 2 -5.00 -24.18 19.76
N LEU A 3 -4.00 -24.04 18.89
CA LEU A 3 -4.10 -23.24 17.68
C LEU A 3 -5.22 -23.86 16.85
N GLY A 4 -6.40 -23.24 16.89
CA GLY A 4 -7.49 -23.55 15.98
C GLY A 4 -6.95 -23.42 14.56
N THR A 5 -7.00 -24.54 13.85
CA THR A 5 -6.74 -24.69 12.43
C THR A 5 -7.21 -23.44 11.68
N THR A 6 -6.27 -22.67 11.16
CA THR A 6 -6.53 -21.72 10.09
C THR A 6 -7.03 -22.55 8.91
N THR A 7 -8.34 -22.81 8.87
CA THR A 7 -9.02 -23.15 7.63
C THR A 7 -8.54 -22.12 6.64
N ALA A 8 -7.91 -22.56 5.55
CA ALA A 8 -7.61 -21.69 4.44
C ALA A 8 -8.94 -21.15 3.95
N VAL A 9 -9.38 -20.02 4.53
CA VAL A 9 -10.63 -19.35 4.20
C VAL A 9 -10.50 -19.01 2.73
N THR A 10 -11.17 -19.80 1.89
CA THR A 10 -11.19 -19.57 0.46
C THR A 10 -11.84 -18.22 0.26
N LEU A 11 -11.08 -17.22 -0.20
CA LEU A 11 -11.58 -15.86 -0.46
C LEU A 11 -12.41 -15.80 -1.74
N TRP A 12 -12.14 -16.74 -2.64
CA TRP A 12 -12.74 -16.82 -3.97
C TRP A 12 -14.28 -16.88 -3.96
N PRO A 13 -14.96 -17.65 -3.09
CA PRO A 13 -16.41 -17.68 -3.02
C PRO A 13 -17.01 -16.33 -2.59
N HIS A 14 -16.44 -15.66 -1.58
CA HIS A 14 -16.91 -14.35 -1.14
C HIS A 14 -16.68 -13.27 -2.19
N LEU A 15 -15.51 -13.27 -2.83
CA LEU A 15 -15.18 -12.35 -3.91
C LEU A 15 -16.11 -12.54 -5.11
N LYS A 16 -16.30 -13.79 -5.56
CA LYS A 16 -17.20 -14.15 -6.66
C LYS A 16 -18.62 -13.71 -6.37
N MET A 17 -19.09 -13.94 -5.14
CA MET A 17 -20.42 -13.53 -4.71
C MET A 17 -20.63 -12.01 -4.80
N ILE A 18 -19.67 -11.21 -4.31
CA ILE A 18 -19.74 -9.74 -4.41
C ILE A 18 -19.63 -9.27 -5.87
N LEU A 19 -18.77 -9.89 -6.68
CA LEU A 19 -18.67 -9.60 -8.11
C LEU A 19 -19.98 -9.90 -8.84
N ASP A 20 -20.62 -11.03 -8.54
CA ASP A 20 -21.90 -11.40 -9.12
C ASP A 20 -23.03 -10.45 -8.67
N ALA A 21 -22.96 -9.91 -7.44
CA ALA A 21 -23.83 -8.82 -6.98
C ALA A 21 -23.71 -7.56 -7.84
N LEU A 22 -22.47 -7.14 -8.07
CA LEU A 22 -22.16 -5.93 -8.81
C LEU A 22 -22.55 -6.08 -10.28
N ARG A 23 -22.39 -7.29 -10.83
CA ARG A 23 -22.85 -7.68 -12.17
C ARG A 23 -24.37 -7.68 -12.31
N ALA A 24 -25.09 -8.12 -11.28
CA ALA A 24 -26.55 -8.13 -11.25
C ALA A 24 -27.14 -6.74 -11.00
N SER A 25 -26.35 -5.79 -10.51
CA SER A 25 -26.80 -4.43 -10.23
C SER A 25 -27.24 -3.69 -11.51
N ARG A 26 -28.27 -2.84 -11.39
CA ARG A 26 -28.75 -1.96 -12.47
C ARG A 26 -27.66 -1.02 -13.00
N GLN A 27 -26.60 -0.80 -12.22
CA GLN A 27 -25.46 0.07 -12.54
C GLN A 27 -24.24 -0.70 -13.09
N ARG A 28 -24.37 -1.98 -13.48
CA ARG A 28 -23.24 -2.80 -13.96
C ARG A 28 -22.37 -2.14 -15.04
N PHE A 29 -22.99 -1.44 -15.99
CA PHE A 29 -22.27 -0.76 -17.07
C PHE A 29 -21.39 0.39 -16.55
N ALA A 30 -21.83 1.11 -15.51
CA ALA A 30 -21.02 2.15 -14.89
C ALA A 30 -19.77 1.57 -14.21
N HIS A 31 -19.90 0.41 -13.55
CA HIS A 31 -18.76 -0.27 -12.90
C HIS A 31 -17.74 -0.76 -13.92
N TYR A 32 -18.20 -1.38 -15.02
CA TYR A 32 -17.32 -1.82 -16.11
C TYR A 32 -16.62 -0.66 -16.80
N TRP A 33 -17.36 0.42 -17.09
CA TRP A 33 -16.79 1.59 -17.76
C TRP A 33 -15.77 2.31 -16.87
N LEU A 34 -16.06 2.47 -15.57
CA LEU A 34 -15.10 3.03 -14.60
C LEU A 34 -13.85 2.15 -14.47
N GLY A 35 -14.01 0.83 -14.40
CA GLY A 35 -12.88 -0.09 -14.36
C GLY A 35 -12.01 -0.01 -15.63
N PHE A 36 -12.64 0.02 -16.79
CA PHE A 36 -11.93 0.20 -18.06
C PHE A 36 -11.23 1.56 -18.15
N ALA A 37 -11.92 2.64 -17.81
CA ALA A 37 -11.36 4.00 -17.78
C ALA A 37 -10.16 4.10 -16.82
N LEU A 38 -10.22 3.41 -15.65
CA LEU A 38 -9.10 3.30 -14.73
C LEU A 38 -7.90 2.58 -15.36
N VAL A 39 -8.12 1.44 -16.04
CA VAL A 39 -7.02 0.73 -16.72
C VAL A 39 -6.37 1.61 -17.78
N VAL A 40 -7.18 2.30 -18.59
CA VAL A 40 -6.69 3.19 -19.65
C VAL A 40 -5.91 4.36 -19.07
N ILE A 41 -6.46 5.07 -18.07
CA ILE A 41 -5.79 6.23 -17.48
C ILE A 41 -4.51 5.84 -16.75
N ILE A 42 -4.49 4.72 -16.02
CA ILE A 42 -3.30 4.24 -15.32
C ILE A 42 -2.21 3.86 -16.34
N SER A 43 -2.59 3.22 -17.44
CA SER A 43 -1.66 2.90 -18.53
C SER A 43 -1.10 4.16 -19.20
N ALA A 44 -1.94 5.16 -19.44
CA ALA A 44 -1.52 6.46 -19.98
C ALA A 44 -0.59 7.21 -19.02
N THR A 45 -0.89 7.22 -17.72
CA THR A 45 -0.02 7.79 -16.68
C THR A 45 1.32 7.07 -16.64
N ALA A 46 1.33 5.73 -16.67
CA ALA A 46 2.55 4.93 -16.70
C ALA A 46 3.42 5.25 -17.92
N TYR A 47 2.81 5.36 -19.10
CA TYR A 47 3.52 5.79 -20.31
C TYR A 47 4.09 7.21 -20.15
N GLY A 48 3.33 8.14 -19.59
CA GLY A 48 3.82 9.49 -19.29
C GLY A 48 5.02 9.49 -18.34
N GLN A 49 5.05 8.61 -17.34
CA GLN A 49 6.20 8.46 -16.44
C GLN A 49 7.45 7.92 -17.15
N ILE A 50 7.29 6.98 -18.08
CA ILE A 50 8.40 6.50 -18.93
C ILE A 50 8.93 7.65 -19.79
N ARG A 51 8.04 8.44 -20.40
CA ARG A 51 8.43 9.61 -21.21
C ARG A 51 9.15 10.66 -20.38
N LEU A 52 8.69 10.93 -19.16
CA LEU A 52 9.35 11.84 -18.23
C LEU A 52 10.74 11.32 -17.82
N ASN A 53 10.89 10.01 -17.57
CA ASN A 53 12.19 9.43 -17.28
C ASN A 53 13.13 9.51 -18.50
N ALA A 54 12.63 9.22 -19.71
CA ALA A 54 13.39 9.32 -20.95
C ALA A 54 13.86 10.75 -21.25
N TRP A 55 13.08 11.76 -20.86
CA TRP A 55 13.43 13.18 -20.98
C TRP A 55 14.66 13.58 -20.16
N ASN A 56 14.98 12.87 -19.07
CA ASN A 56 16.19 13.14 -18.29
C ASN A 56 17.46 13.06 -19.15
N LYS A 57 17.53 12.12 -20.10
CA LYS A 57 18.72 11.92 -20.92
C LYS A 57 19.10 13.17 -21.74
N PRO A 58 18.25 13.67 -22.66
CA PRO A 58 18.58 14.86 -23.45
C PRO A 58 18.78 16.11 -22.58
N PHE A 59 18.04 16.26 -21.48
CA PHE A 59 18.17 17.40 -20.57
C PHE A 59 19.55 17.45 -19.90
N TYR A 60 19.95 16.37 -19.23
CA TYR A 60 21.25 16.32 -18.55
C TYR A 60 22.43 16.26 -19.52
N ASP A 61 22.25 15.67 -20.70
CA ASP A 61 23.26 15.73 -21.76
C ASP A 61 23.46 17.17 -22.26
N ALA A 62 22.39 17.94 -22.49
CA ALA A 62 22.48 19.36 -22.85
C ALA A 62 23.14 20.21 -21.75
N LEU A 63 22.82 19.91 -20.49
CA LEU A 63 23.45 20.56 -19.33
C LEU A 63 24.95 20.27 -19.26
N SER A 64 25.34 19.01 -19.49
CA SER A 64 26.77 18.60 -19.50
C SER A 64 27.57 19.29 -20.60
N ARG A 65 26.95 19.54 -21.76
CA ARG A 65 27.53 20.28 -22.89
C ARG A 65 27.43 21.80 -22.75
N LYS A 66 26.76 22.30 -21.71
CA LYS A 66 26.52 23.73 -21.45
C LYS A 66 25.77 24.45 -22.60
N GLU A 67 24.86 23.74 -23.27
CA GLU A 67 24.10 24.25 -24.41
C GLU A 67 22.79 24.91 -23.94
N LEU A 68 22.82 26.23 -23.68
CA LEU A 68 21.66 26.96 -23.13
C LEU A 68 20.40 26.82 -24.00
N SER A 69 20.53 26.92 -25.33
CA SER A 69 19.38 26.80 -26.24
C SER A 69 18.70 25.43 -26.14
N ALA A 70 19.50 24.35 -26.08
CA ALA A 70 19.00 23.00 -25.90
C ALA A 70 18.34 22.82 -24.52
N VAL A 71 18.91 23.41 -23.46
CA VAL A 71 18.31 23.38 -22.12
C VAL A 71 16.94 24.06 -22.10
N ILE A 72 16.79 25.23 -22.73
CA ILE A 72 15.51 25.95 -22.80
C ILE A 72 14.48 25.12 -23.58
N GLU A 73 14.86 24.52 -24.70
CA GLU A 73 13.98 23.62 -25.46
C GLU A 73 13.52 22.43 -24.60
N GLN A 74 14.44 21.81 -23.86
CA GLN A 74 14.10 20.71 -22.96
C GLN A 74 13.21 21.15 -21.79
N LEU A 75 13.33 22.39 -21.30
CA LEU A 75 12.42 22.94 -20.28
C LEU A 75 10.98 23.11 -20.82
N LEU A 76 10.83 23.52 -22.08
CA LEU A 76 9.51 23.55 -22.73
C LEU A 76 8.93 22.15 -22.87
N VAL A 77 9.73 21.18 -23.33
CA VAL A 77 9.30 19.77 -23.42
C VAL A 77 8.89 19.24 -22.03
N PHE A 78 9.64 19.58 -20.99
CA PHE A 78 9.28 19.23 -19.62
C PHE A 78 7.93 19.81 -19.22
N ALA A 79 7.69 21.09 -19.49
CA ALA A 79 6.41 21.73 -19.17
C ALA A 79 5.23 21.03 -19.85
N TYR A 80 5.38 20.60 -21.11
CA TYR A 80 4.35 19.81 -21.80
C TYR A 80 4.13 18.42 -21.17
N ILE A 81 5.20 17.68 -20.86
CA ILE A 81 5.11 16.36 -20.22
C ILE A 81 4.48 16.47 -18.83
N ALA A 82 4.95 17.42 -18.02
CA ALA A 82 4.46 17.67 -16.68
C ALA A 82 3.00 18.12 -16.68
N GLY A 83 2.61 19.02 -17.59
CA GLY A 83 1.22 19.45 -17.77
C GLY A 83 0.29 18.30 -18.17
N ALA A 84 0.71 17.46 -19.12
CA ALA A 84 -0.06 16.28 -19.50
C ALA A 84 -0.20 15.28 -18.34
N LEU A 85 0.90 15.00 -17.63
CA LEU A 85 0.89 14.13 -16.45
C LEU A 85 0.00 14.68 -15.32
N LEU A 86 -0.01 16.00 -15.11
CA LEU A 86 -0.89 16.64 -14.12
C LEU A 86 -2.36 16.35 -14.44
N VAL A 87 -2.78 16.57 -15.68
CA VAL A 87 -4.15 16.30 -16.13
C VAL A 87 -4.50 14.81 -15.98
N LEU A 88 -3.60 13.92 -16.39
CA LEU A 88 -3.79 12.47 -16.24
C LEU A 88 -3.94 12.05 -14.77
N ASN A 89 -3.11 12.58 -13.86
CA ASN A 89 -3.19 12.28 -12.43
C ASN A 89 -4.48 12.80 -11.79
N VAL A 90 -4.92 14.01 -12.16
CA VAL A 90 -6.20 14.57 -11.67
C VAL A 90 -7.38 13.73 -12.17
N ALA A 91 -7.39 13.35 -13.45
CA ALA A 91 -8.40 12.48 -14.03
C ALA A 91 -8.42 11.09 -13.38
N GLN A 92 -7.24 10.49 -13.16
CA GLN A 92 -7.10 9.21 -12.47
C GLN A 92 -7.64 9.30 -11.03
N THR A 93 -7.33 10.38 -10.31
CA THR A 93 -7.84 10.61 -8.95
C THR A 93 -9.36 10.72 -8.95
N TRP A 94 -9.94 11.48 -9.87
CA TRP A 94 -11.39 11.61 -10.00
C TRP A 94 -12.06 10.27 -10.32
N LEU A 95 -11.51 9.51 -11.27
CA LEU A 95 -12.01 8.17 -11.63
C LEU A 95 -11.94 7.19 -10.45
N ALA A 96 -10.84 7.21 -9.68
CA ALA A 96 -10.69 6.37 -8.50
C ALA A 96 -11.71 6.73 -7.42
N GLN A 97 -11.93 8.02 -7.14
CA GLN A 97 -12.95 8.47 -6.18
C GLN A 97 -14.37 8.12 -6.63
N MET A 98 -14.67 8.27 -7.92
CA MET A 98 -15.96 7.88 -8.48
C MET A 98 -16.18 6.36 -8.40
N ALA A 99 -15.13 5.56 -8.64
CA ALA A 99 -15.18 4.12 -8.47
C ALA A 99 -15.47 3.72 -7.02
N LYS A 100 -14.84 4.36 -6.03
CA LYS A 100 -15.15 4.16 -4.59
C LYS A 100 -16.60 4.47 -4.29
N LEU A 101 -17.10 5.62 -4.76
CA LEU A 101 -18.48 6.05 -4.55
C LEU A 101 -19.47 5.05 -5.15
N LYS A 102 -19.27 4.65 -6.42
CA LYS A 102 -20.19 3.75 -7.13
C LYS A 102 -20.16 2.33 -6.56
N LEU A 103 -18.98 1.84 -6.18
CA LEU A 103 -18.84 0.56 -5.53
C LEU A 103 -19.55 0.54 -4.17
N ARG A 104 -19.37 1.58 -3.36
CA ARG A 104 -20.10 1.75 -2.08
C ARG A 104 -21.61 1.81 -2.31
N GLU A 105 -22.07 2.62 -3.27
CA GLU A 105 -23.48 2.74 -3.61
C GLU A 105 -24.08 1.36 -3.98
N GLY A 106 -23.40 0.61 -4.86
CA GLY A 106 -23.83 -0.72 -5.29
C GLY A 106 -23.90 -1.71 -4.14
N MET A 107 -22.86 -1.77 -3.30
CA MET A 107 -22.79 -2.70 -2.17
C MET A 107 -23.82 -2.38 -1.08
N THR A 108 -23.92 -1.13 -0.64
CA THR A 108 -24.84 -0.75 0.43
C THR A 108 -26.30 -0.93 0.00
N ARG A 109 -26.66 -0.57 -1.24
CA ARG A 109 -28.03 -0.80 -1.76
C ARG A 109 -28.38 -2.29 -1.87
N ASP A 110 -27.44 -3.13 -2.30
CA ASP A 110 -27.64 -4.59 -2.34
C ASP A 110 -27.81 -5.17 -0.93
N LEU A 111 -27.00 -4.74 0.03
CA LEU A 111 -27.15 -5.14 1.43
C LEU A 111 -28.49 -4.69 2.03
N PHE A 112 -28.95 -3.45 1.76
CA PHE A 112 -30.28 -3.00 2.17
C PHE A 112 -31.39 -3.89 1.60
N PHE A 113 -31.32 -4.19 0.29
CA PHE A 113 -32.31 -5.02 -0.39
C PHE A 113 -32.37 -6.43 0.20
N GLN A 114 -31.21 -7.04 0.47
CA GLN A 114 -31.14 -8.38 1.03
C GLN A 114 -31.55 -8.42 2.50
N TRP A 115 -31.18 -7.42 3.28
CA TRP A 115 -31.51 -7.31 4.70
C TRP A 115 -33.00 -7.11 4.96
N LEU A 116 -33.67 -6.31 4.12
CA LEU A 116 -35.10 -6.02 4.24
C LEU A 116 -35.99 -7.06 3.53
N LYS A 117 -35.42 -8.08 2.87
CA LYS A 117 -36.21 -9.16 2.25
C LYS A 117 -36.80 -10.07 3.33
N SER A 118 -38.04 -10.52 3.10
CA SER A 118 -38.94 -11.03 4.14
C SER A 118 -38.29 -12.00 5.16
N HIS A 119 -38.45 -11.69 6.45
CA HIS A 119 -37.95 -12.41 7.63
C HIS A 119 -36.42 -12.62 7.74
N ARG A 120 -35.59 -11.97 6.91
CA ARG A 120 -34.12 -12.15 6.98
C ARG A 120 -33.46 -11.34 8.09
N SER A 121 -33.90 -10.09 8.29
CA SER A 121 -33.42 -9.25 9.40
C SER A 121 -33.60 -9.92 10.77
N PHE A 122 -34.76 -10.55 10.99
CA PHE A 122 -35.05 -11.29 12.22
C PHE A 122 -34.22 -12.57 12.35
N ARG A 123 -34.03 -13.34 11.26
CA ARG A 123 -33.22 -14.57 11.27
C ARG A 123 -31.73 -14.32 11.50
N ILE A 124 -31.22 -13.17 11.08
CA ILE A 124 -29.81 -12.83 11.32
C ILE A 124 -29.56 -12.40 12.76
N ALA A 125 -30.53 -11.74 13.40
CA ALA A 125 -30.41 -11.37 14.82
C ALA A 125 -30.20 -12.60 15.73
N SER A 126 -30.62 -13.80 15.30
CA SER A 126 -30.40 -15.05 16.02
C SER A 126 -29.16 -15.86 15.59
N LEU A 127 -28.39 -15.42 14.60
CA LEU A 127 -27.25 -16.16 14.01
C LEU A 127 -25.88 -15.87 14.65
N GLY A 128 -25.83 -15.55 15.95
CA GLY A 128 -24.58 -15.38 16.70
C GLY A 128 -23.72 -14.19 16.20
N GLU A 129 -22.38 -14.30 16.28
CA GLU A 129 -21.44 -13.19 16.02
C GLU A 129 -21.55 -12.54 14.63
N ILE A 130 -22.05 -13.25 13.61
CA ILE A 130 -22.20 -12.74 12.23
C ILE A 130 -23.35 -11.72 12.15
N GLY A 131 -24.37 -11.89 12.99
CA GLY A 131 -25.55 -11.02 13.06
C GLY A 131 -25.46 -9.89 14.07
N VAL A 132 -24.39 -9.80 14.85
CA VAL A 132 -24.15 -8.72 15.81
C VAL A 132 -23.79 -7.43 15.04
N ASN A 133 -24.48 -6.34 15.35
CA ASN A 133 -24.32 -5.00 14.75
C ASN A 133 -24.47 -4.97 13.21
N PRO A 134 -25.64 -5.34 12.66
CA PRO A 134 -25.89 -5.31 11.22
C PRO A 134 -25.75 -3.90 10.63
N ASP A 135 -26.03 -2.87 11.41
CA ASP A 135 -25.81 -1.45 11.09
C ASP A 135 -24.33 -1.16 10.80
N GLN A 136 -23.41 -1.65 11.65
CA GLN A 136 -21.97 -1.49 11.44
C GLN A 136 -21.48 -2.24 10.18
N ARG A 137 -22.04 -3.44 9.91
CA ARG A 137 -21.70 -4.22 8.71
C ARG A 137 -22.15 -3.53 7.43
N ILE A 138 -23.37 -3.00 7.40
CA ILE A 138 -23.94 -2.35 6.22
C ILE A 138 -23.32 -0.97 5.98
N HIS A 139 -22.96 -0.25 7.04
CA HIS A 139 -22.39 1.09 6.93
C HIS A 139 -20.85 1.06 6.84
N ALA A 140 -20.18 0.73 7.94
CA ALA A 140 -18.73 0.89 8.08
C ALA A 140 -17.93 -0.14 7.27
N ASP A 141 -18.29 -1.42 7.38
CA ASP A 141 -17.56 -2.47 6.66
C ASP A 141 -17.78 -2.39 5.14
N ALA A 142 -18.99 -2.07 4.68
CA ALA A 142 -19.25 -1.88 3.25
C ALA A 142 -18.47 -0.68 2.67
N GLN A 143 -18.43 0.44 3.39
CA GLN A 143 -17.62 1.61 3.01
C GLN A 143 -16.14 1.22 2.95
N ARG A 144 -15.61 0.62 4.02
CA ARG A 144 -14.20 0.25 4.12
C ARG A 144 -13.80 -0.73 3.01
N LEU A 145 -14.64 -1.71 2.73
CA LEU A 145 -14.40 -2.68 1.66
C LEU A 145 -14.38 -2.00 0.28
N ALA A 146 -15.28 -1.06 0.00
CA ALA A 146 -15.30 -0.34 -1.28
C ALA A 146 -14.04 0.54 -1.47
N GLU A 147 -13.65 1.28 -0.43
CA GLU A 147 -12.47 2.14 -0.45
C GLU A 147 -11.19 1.33 -0.64
N VAL A 148 -10.96 0.35 0.23
CA VAL A 148 -9.73 -0.45 0.22
C VAL A 148 -9.63 -1.32 -1.03
N SER A 149 -10.74 -1.88 -1.53
CA SER A 149 -10.72 -2.66 -2.79
C SER A 149 -10.29 -1.80 -3.97
N THR A 150 -10.80 -0.56 -4.05
CA THR A 150 -10.47 0.35 -5.15
C THR A 150 -9.02 0.80 -5.06
N ASP A 151 -8.55 1.18 -3.87
CA ASP A 151 -7.17 1.63 -3.66
C ASP A 151 -6.15 0.52 -3.93
N LEU A 152 -6.41 -0.70 -3.44
CA LEU A 152 -5.56 -1.85 -3.72
C LEU A 152 -5.56 -2.21 -5.21
N GLY A 153 -6.72 -2.17 -5.87
CA GLY A 153 -6.84 -2.48 -7.30
C GLY A 153 -6.07 -1.49 -8.19
N VAL A 154 -6.27 -0.18 -7.94
CA VAL A 154 -5.55 0.90 -8.66
C VAL A 154 -4.05 0.81 -8.38
N GLY A 155 -3.67 0.69 -7.11
CA GLY A 155 -2.27 0.60 -6.69
C GLY A 155 -1.54 -0.61 -7.28
N LEU A 156 -2.18 -1.79 -7.27
CA LEU A 156 -1.61 -3.02 -7.80
C LEU A 156 -1.36 -2.91 -9.30
N LEU A 157 -2.35 -2.42 -10.04
CA LEU A 157 -2.25 -2.24 -11.49
C LEU A 157 -1.11 -1.26 -11.83
N GLN A 158 -1.09 -0.12 -11.15
CA GLN A 158 -0.06 0.91 -11.35
C GLN A 158 1.33 0.37 -11.02
N ALA A 159 1.53 -0.23 -9.86
CA ALA A 159 2.81 -0.81 -9.46
C ALA A 159 3.29 -1.89 -10.44
N THR A 160 2.39 -2.75 -10.91
CA THR A 160 2.74 -3.81 -11.88
C THR A 160 3.15 -3.23 -13.24
N LEU A 161 2.39 -2.26 -13.77
CA LEU A 161 2.70 -1.62 -15.05
C LEU A 161 4.02 -0.85 -15.00
N LEU A 162 4.27 -0.11 -13.92
CA LEU A 162 5.52 0.62 -13.73
C LEU A 162 6.71 -0.33 -13.57
N LEU A 163 6.56 -1.41 -12.78
CA LEU A 163 7.60 -2.42 -12.62
C LEU A 163 8.00 -3.02 -13.98
N LEU A 164 7.03 -3.52 -14.75
CA LEU A 164 7.30 -4.13 -16.06
C LEU A 164 7.93 -3.12 -17.03
N SER A 165 7.42 -1.89 -17.04
CA SER A 165 7.92 -0.83 -17.92
C SER A 165 9.37 -0.43 -17.59
N PHE A 166 9.68 -0.18 -16.32
CA PHE A 166 11.01 0.28 -15.91
C PHE A 166 12.04 -0.85 -15.87
N VAL A 167 11.63 -2.11 -15.67
CA VAL A 167 12.47 -3.27 -15.97
C VAL A 167 12.86 -3.28 -17.45
N GLY A 168 11.91 -3.03 -18.36
CA GLY A 168 12.18 -2.89 -19.78
C GLY A 168 13.15 -1.75 -20.11
N VAL A 169 12.97 -0.58 -19.48
CA VAL A 169 13.89 0.57 -19.63
C VAL A 169 15.30 0.20 -19.18
N LEU A 170 15.47 -0.37 -17.98
CA LEU A 170 16.78 -0.80 -17.48
C LEU A 170 17.41 -1.89 -18.35
N TRP A 171 16.61 -2.79 -18.90
CA TRP A 171 17.08 -3.83 -19.81
C TRP A 171 17.68 -3.22 -21.09
N GLY A 172 16.95 -2.31 -21.75
CA GLY A 172 17.44 -1.61 -22.93
C GLY A 172 18.70 -0.77 -22.67
N LEU A 173 18.84 -0.23 -21.46
CA LEU A 173 20.06 0.49 -21.06
C LEU A 173 21.22 -0.45 -20.76
N SER A 174 20.93 -1.67 -20.31
CA SER A 174 21.94 -2.68 -19.99
C SER A 174 22.53 -3.36 -21.24
N GLU A 175 21.80 -3.43 -22.36
CA GLU A 175 22.26 -4.06 -23.60
C GLU A 175 23.51 -3.39 -24.20
N GLY A 176 23.70 -2.09 -23.95
CA GLY A 176 24.90 -1.36 -24.38
C GLY A 176 26.13 -1.60 -23.51
N VAL A 177 26.04 -2.39 -22.42
CA VAL A 177 27.09 -2.47 -21.39
C VAL A 177 27.86 -3.79 -21.50
N ALA A 178 29.08 -3.72 -22.03
CA ALA A 178 30.06 -4.78 -21.93
C ALA A 178 31.02 -4.49 -20.76
N PHE A 179 31.10 -5.39 -19.78
CA PHE A 179 32.13 -5.32 -18.74
C PHE A 179 33.43 -5.88 -19.29
N GLY A 180 34.48 -5.05 -19.34
CA GLY A 180 35.84 -5.53 -19.55
C GLY A 180 36.44 -5.97 -18.22
N LEU A 181 36.38 -7.26 -17.90
CA LEU A 181 37.14 -7.84 -16.79
C LEU A 181 38.18 -8.79 -17.40
N PHE A 182 39.47 -8.54 -17.16
CA PHE A 182 40.58 -9.39 -17.63
C PHE A 182 40.58 -9.69 -19.15
N ASP A 183 40.53 -8.65 -19.99
CA ASP A 183 40.60 -8.77 -21.46
C ASP A 183 39.46 -9.59 -22.12
N ARG A 184 38.40 -9.92 -21.37
CA ARG A 184 37.18 -10.54 -21.88
C ARG A 184 35.99 -9.60 -21.67
N LYS A 185 35.26 -9.34 -22.76
CA LYS A 185 33.99 -8.61 -22.74
C LYS A 185 32.91 -9.56 -22.21
N ILE A 186 32.59 -9.46 -20.92
CA ILE A 186 31.44 -10.16 -20.33
C ILE A 186 30.25 -9.21 -20.45
N VAL A 187 29.32 -9.55 -21.34
CA VAL A 187 28.02 -8.89 -21.41
C VAL A 187 27.09 -9.69 -20.49
N ILE A 188 26.61 -9.09 -19.42
CA ILE A 188 25.55 -9.67 -18.59
C ILE A 188 24.25 -8.97 -19.01
N PRO A 189 23.38 -9.64 -19.79
CA PRO A 189 22.10 -9.07 -20.19
C PRO A 189 21.29 -8.66 -18.95
N GLY A 190 20.83 -7.41 -18.93
CA GLY A 190 19.97 -6.91 -17.85
C GLY A 190 20.65 -6.79 -16.48
N TYR A 191 21.97 -6.66 -16.37
CA TYR A 191 22.65 -6.60 -15.07
C TYR A 191 22.07 -5.51 -14.13
N MET A 192 21.69 -4.34 -14.66
CA MET A 192 21.10 -3.26 -13.85
C MET A 192 19.76 -3.69 -13.23
N VAL A 193 18.98 -4.50 -13.94
CA VAL A 193 17.72 -5.08 -13.45
C VAL A 193 18.02 -6.02 -12.29
N TRP A 194 18.97 -6.94 -12.45
CA TRP A 194 19.32 -7.89 -11.38
C TRP A 194 19.83 -7.18 -10.12
N CYS A 195 20.65 -6.14 -10.27
CA CYS A 195 21.09 -5.31 -9.16
C CYS A 195 19.91 -4.60 -8.48
N ALA A 196 18.97 -4.04 -9.25
CA ALA A 196 17.77 -3.39 -8.71
C ALA A 196 16.88 -4.37 -7.94
N LEU A 197 16.63 -5.55 -8.51
CA LEU A 197 15.83 -6.60 -7.88
C LEU A 197 16.49 -7.11 -6.59
N LEU A 198 17.78 -7.39 -6.61
CA LEU A 198 18.53 -7.83 -5.45
C LEU A 198 18.47 -6.78 -4.33
N TYR A 199 18.74 -5.52 -4.68
CA TYR A 199 18.70 -4.41 -3.73
C TYR A 199 17.32 -4.23 -3.11
N ALA A 200 16.26 -4.18 -3.92
CA ALA A 200 14.90 -4.06 -3.46
C ALA A 200 14.47 -5.25 -2.59
N SER A 201 14.92 -6.46 -2.91
CA SER A 201 14.63 -7.68 -2.15
C SER A 201 15.30 -7.66 -0.78
N VAL A 202 16.59 -7.31 -0.71
CA VAL A 202 17.34 -7.20 0.56
C VAL A 202 16.70 -6.14 1.47
N ALA A 203 16.33 -5.00 0.89
CA ALA A 203 15.68 -3.91 1.61
C ALA A 203 14.31 -4.27 2.18
N SER A 204 13.49 -4.90 1.34
CA SER A 204 12.16 -5.39 1.69
C SER A 204 12.25 -6.43 2.79
N PHE A 205 13.19 -7.37 2.67
CA PHE A 205 13.43 -8.41 3.66
C PHE A 205 13.88 -7.83 5.01
N ALA A 206 14.84 -6.89 5.00
CA ALA A 206 15.32 -6.23 6.20
C ALA A 206 14.19 -5.46 6.90
N SER A 207 13.39 -4.71 6.15
CA SER A 207 12.26 -3.94 6.66
C SER A 207 11.16 -4.84 7.22
N TRP A 208 10.82 -5.93 6.52
CA TRP A 208 9.85 -6.92 7.01
C TRP A 208 10.33 -7.60 8.30
N ARG A 209 11.60 -7.99 8.38
CA ARG A 209 12.17 -8.70 9.52
C ARG A 209 12.18 -7.86 10.81
N VAL A 210 12.41 -6.55 10.69
CA VAL A 210 12.42 -5.59 11.81
C VAL A 210 11.02 -5.02 12.08
N GLY A 211 10.16 -4.94 11.07
CA GLY A 211 8.78 -4.49 11.20
C GLY A 211 7.83 -5.52 11.82
N ARG A 212 8.11 -6.82 11.68
CA ARG A 212 7.22 -7.91 12.15
C ARG A 212 6.76 -7.79 13.62
N PRO A 213 7.62 -7.46 14.62
CA PRO A 213 7.21 -7.34 16.01
C PRO A 213 6.20 -6.22 16.29
N LEU A 214 6.17 -5.16 15.46
CA LEU A 214 5.25 -4.03 15.64
C LEU A 214 3.78 -4.44 15.53
N VAL A 215 3.47 -5.46 14.74
CA VAL A 215 2.09 -5.97 14.60
C VAL A 215 1.60 -6.54 15.93
N GLU A 216 2.39 -7.40 16.56
CA GLU A 216 2.04 -8.02 17.84
C GLU A 216 1.99 -7.00 18.97
N LEU A 217 2.97 -6.09 19.02
CA LEU A 217 2.98 -4.99 19.99
C LEU A 217 1.79 -4.06 19.81
N GLY A 218 1.35 -3.82 18.56
CA GLY A 218 0.15 -3.05 18.25
C GLY A 218 -1.11 -3.71 18.84
N THR A 219 -1.27 -5.03 18.68
CA THR A 219 -2.37 -5.77 19.30
C THR A 219 -2.31 -5.71 20.84
N GLN A 220 -1.13 -5.90 21.42
CA GLN A 220 -0.94 -5.78 22.88
C GLN A 220 -1.31 -4.38 23.38
N ARG A 221 -0.94 -3.33 22.65
CA ARG A 221 -1.29 -1.94 22.99
C ARG A 221 -2.80 -1.75 23.03
N TYR A 222 -3.55 -2.21 22.03
CA TYR A 222 -5.01 -2.08 22.02
C TYR A 222 -5.68 -2.80 23.20
N ALA A 223 -5.17 -3.98 23.57
CA ALA A 223 -5.66 -4.71 24.75
C ALA A 223 -5.39 -3.92 26.04
N ARG A 224 -4.16 -3.44 26.25
CA ARG A 224 -3.78 -2.65 27.44
C ARG A 224 -4.50 -1.30 27.53
N GLU A 225 -4.72 -0.62 26.40
CA GLU A 225 -5.52 0.62 26.38
C GLU A 225 -6.98 0.35 26.78
N SER A 226 -7.53 -0.80 26.40
CA SER A 226 -8.89 -1.19 26.78
C SER A 226 -9.00 -1.52 28.27
N GLU A 227 -8.02 -2.24 28.83
CA GLU A 227 -7.92 -2.52 30.27
C GLU A 227 -7.81 -1.22 31.09
N MET A 228 -6.98 -0.27 30.66
CA MET A 228 -6.85 1.04 31.31
C MET A 228 -8.17 1.83 31.29
N ARG A 229 -8.86 1.87 30.14
CA ARG A 229 -10.19 2.52 30.03
C ARG A 229 -11.22 1.87 30.94
N PHE A 230 -11.22 0.54 31.03
CA PHE A 230 -12.10 -0.19 31.93
C PHE A 230 -11.81 0.13 33.40
N ALA A 231 -10.54 0.18 33.81
CA ALA A 231 -10.16 0.54 35.17
C ALA A 231 -10.62 1.96 35.55
N LEU A 232 -10.47 2.93 34.64
CA LEU A 232 -10.98 4.29 34.84
C LEU A 232 -12.50 4.33 34.94
N MET A 233 -13.21 3.59 34.07
CA MET A 233 -14.67 3.50 34.11
C MET A 233 -15.15 2.90 35.44
N HIS A 234 -14.50 1.85 35.91
CA HIS A 234 -14.80 1.22 37.20
C HIS A 234 -14.67 2.20 38.37
N VAL A 235 -13.58 2.98 38.42
CA VAL A 235 -13.41 4.02 39.45
C VAL A 235 -14.52 5.06 39.35
N ASN A 236 -14.85 5.54 38.15
CA ASN A 236 -15.90 6.52 37.94
C ASN A 236 -17.30 6.03 38.37
N GLU A 237 -17.62 4.77 38.12
CA GLU A 237 -18.89 4.15 38.53
C GLU A 237 -19.00 3.93 40.05
N HIS A 238 -17.86 3.80 40.75
CA HIS A 238 -17.81 3.47 42.18
C HIS A 238 -17.26 4.61 43.06
N CYS A 239 -17.22 5.85 42.56
CA CYS A 239 -16.67 7.01 43.27
C CYS A 239 -17.22 7.18 44.70
N GLU A 240 -18.54 7.04 44.88
CA GLU A 240 -19.18 7.18 46.19
C GLU A 240 -18.75 6.08 47.16
N ALA A 241 -18.68 4.83 46.70
CA ALA A 241 -18.26 3.69 47.51
C ALA A 241 -16.78 3.80 47.91
N ILE A 242 -15.93 4.31 47.01
CA ILE A 242 -14.51 4.57 47.27
C ILE A 242 -14.36 5.64 48.35
N ALA A 243 -15.10 6.75 48.24
CA ALA A 243 -15.06 7.84 49.22
C ALA A 243 -15.56 7.41 50.61
N VAL A 244 -16.63 6.62 50.66
CA VAL A 244 -17.18 6.09 51.94
C VAL A 244 -16.20 5.11 52.59
N SER A 245 -15.54 4.26 51.81
CA SER A 245 -14.58 3.26 52.30
C SER A 245 -13.16 3.82 52.54
N ARG A 246 -12.89 5.09 52.19
CA ARG A 246 -11.55 5.71 52.19
C ARG A 246 -10.52 4.88 51.39
N GLY A 247 -10.98 4.36 50.25
CA GLY A 247 -10.21 3.45 49.38
C GLY A 247 -9.38 4.14 48.30
N GLU A 248 -9.26 5.48 48.32
CA GLU A 248 -8.69 6.27 47.23
C GLU A 248 -7.27 5.84 46.88
N LYS A 249 -6.43 5.63 47.89
CA LYS A 249 -5.03 5.20 47.69
C LYS A 249 -4.92 3.82 47.04
N LEU A 250 -5.82 2.90 47.38
CA LEU A 250 -5.83 1.54 46.82
C LEU A 250 -6.19 1.57 45.33
N GLU A 251 -7.20 2.36 44.96
CA GLU A 251 -7.60 2.54 43.57
C GLU A 251 -6.57 3.35 42.78
N GLU A 252 -5.94 4.35 43.40
CA GLU A 252 -4.79 5.07 42.83
C GLU A 252 -3.64 4.10 42.49
N ASP A 253 -3.24 3.25 43.43
CA ASP A 253 -2.20 2.24 43.21
C ASP A 253 -2.60 1.24 42.10
N ARG A 254 -3.89 0.91 42.00
CA ARG A 254 -4.42 0.05 40.93
C ARG A 254 -4.31 0.70 39.56
N LEU A 255 -4.71 1.97 39.44
CA LEU A 255 -4.61 2.74 38.21
C LEU A 255 -3.14 2.91 37.78
N HIS A 256 -2.23 3.18 38.71
CA HIS A 256 -0.80 3.23 38.43
C HIS A 256 -0.27 1.90 37.88
N ARG A 257 -0.67 0.76 38.45
CA ARG A 257 -0.27 -0.57 37.93
C ARG A 257 -0.76 -0.84 36.51
N GLU A 258 -2.01 -0.48 36.18
CA GLU A 258 -2.51 -0.65 34.82
C GLU A 258 -1.83 0.31 33.83
N LEU A 259 -1.52 1.54 34.27
CA LEU A 259 -0.74 2.49 33.49
C LEU A 259 0.69 1.95 33.23
N ASP A 260 1.37 1.41 34.23
CA ASP A 260 2.72 0.84 34.09
C ASP A 260 2.76 -0.30 33.06
N ARG A 261 1.75 -1.18 33.08
CA ARG A 261 1.60 -2.26 32.07
C ARG A 261 1.42 -1.71 30.67
N LEU A 262 0.64 -0.63 30.51
CA LEU A 262 0.48 0.05 29.23
C LEU A 262 1.82 0.71 28.80
N LEU A 263 2.49 1.40 29.71
CA LEU A 263 3.77 2.06 29.46
C LEU A 263 4.86 1.07 29.03
N ASP A 264 4.88 -0.14 29.58
CA ASP A 264 5.83 -1.18 29.17
C ASP A 264 5.64 -1.60 27.70
N VAL A 265 4.40 -1.76 27.25
CA VAL A 265 4.11 -2.03 25.83
C VAL A 265 4.48 -0.84 24.96
N LEU A 266 4.17 0.39 25.42
CA LEU A 266 4.52 1.60 24.68
C LEU A 266 6.04 1.78 24.55
N ARG A 267 6.84 1.51 25.59
CA ARG A 267 8.31 1.53 25.51
C ARG A 267 8.86 0.53 24.49
N ARG A 268 8.29 -0.69 24.44
CA ARG A 268 8.65 -1.69 23.42
C ARG A 268 8.30 -1.22 22.01
N ILE A 269 7.15 -0.56 21.84
CA ILE A 269 6.76 0.06 20.55
C ILE A 269 7.74 1.15 20.16
N VAL A 270 8.15 2.02 21.10
CA VAL A 270 9.14 3.06 20.85
C VAL A 270 10.46 2.44 20.36
N SER A 271 10.97 1.42 21.05
CA SER A 271 12.21 0.74 20.64
C SER A 271 12.08 0.05 19.27
N ALA A 272 10.98 -0.68 19.03
CA ALA A 272 10.73 -1.34 17.76
C ALA A 272 10.60 -0.35 16.60
N THR A 273 9.91 0.78 16.83
CA THR A 273 9.76 1.86 15.85
C THR A 273 11.12 2.49 15.54
N THR A 274 11.92 2.81 16.56
CA THR A 274 13.26 3.36 16.38
C THR A 274 14.17 2.42 15.59
N ASN A 275 14.14 1.11 15.88
CA ASN A 275 14.90 0.10 15.14
C ASN A 275 14.45 0.01 13.67
N LEU A 276 13.15 0.07 13.41
CA LEU A 276 12.62 0.11 12.04
C LEU A 276 13.04 1.40 11.33
N THR A 277 13.06 2.53 12.03
CA THR A 277 13.53 3.81 11.48
C THR A 277 15.02 3.75 11.13
N TRP A 278 15.87 3.14 11.96
CA TRP A 278 17.28 2.92 11.63
C TRP A 278 17.46 2.17 10.31
N VAL A 279 16.71 1.09 10.11
CA VAL A 279 16.77 0.29 8.87
C VAL A 279 16.23 1.07 7.68
N THR A 280 15.04 1.67 7.81
CA THR A 280 14.37 2.35 6.71
C THR A 280 15.06 3.65 6.30
N ALA A 281 15.55 4.44 7.27
CA ALA A 281 16.32 5.65 7.00
C ALA A 281 17.72 5.32 6.46
N GLY A 282 18.42 4.35 7.07
CA GLY A 282 19.74 3.91 6.60
C GLY A 282 19.71 3.42 5.17
N TYR A 283 18.74 2.55 4.84
CA TYR A 283 18.50 2.11 3.48
C TYR A 283 18.12 3.26 2.52
N GLY A 284 17.33 4.24 2.99
CA GLY A 284 16.96 5.42 2.21
C GLY A 284 18.17 6.22 1.71
N TRP A 285 19.21 6.37 2.53
CA TRP A 285 20.48 6.98 2.10
C TRP A 285 21.19 6.15 1.03
N PHE A 286 21.26 4.82 1.20
CA PHE A 286 21.82 3.94 0.18
C PHE A 286 21.04 3.97 -1.14
N THR A 287 19.72 4.23 -1.10
CA THR A 287 18.87 4.27 -2.30
C THR A 287 19.29 5.40 -3.25
N ILE A 288 19.85 6.48 -2.72
CA ILE A 288 20.33 7.62 -3.52
C ILE A 288 21.57 7.22 -4.34
N VAL A 289 22.48 6.44 -3.74
CA VAL A 289 23.81 6.16 -4.31
C VAL A 289 23.87 4.81 -5.03
N ALA A 290 23.09 3.81 -4.61
CA ALA A 290 23.09 2.48 -5.19
C ALA A 290 22.88 2.47 -6.72
N PRO A 291 21.92 3.23 -7.30
CA PRO A 291 21.75 3.25 -8.75
C PRO A 291 22.97 3.82 -9.48
N ILE A 292 23.64 4.82 -8.88
CA ILE A 292 24.85 5.43 -9.44
C ILE A 292 25.99 4.41 -9.44
N ILE A 293 26.21 3.68 -8.35
CA ILE A 293 27.25 2.64 -8.26
C ILE A 293 27.01 1.55 -9.32
N VAL A 294 25.76 1.13 -9.50
CA VAL A 294 25.40 0.11 -10.49
C VAL A 294 25.62 0.61 -11.92
N ALA A 295 25.31 1.86 -12.22
CA ALA A 295 25.45 2.42 -13.57
C ALA A 295 26.82 3.06 -13.87
N ALA A 296 27.65 3.32 -12.86
CA ALA A 296 28.96 3.96 -13.01
C ALA A 296 29.92 3.18 -13.93
N PRO A 297 30.06 1.84 -13.84
CA PRO A 297 30.93 1.10 -14.77
C PRO A 297 30.56 1.32 -16.24
N ALA A 298 29.26 1.37 -16.56
CA ALA A 298 28.77 1.62 -17.90
C ALA A 298 29.09 3.04 -18.40
N TYR A 299 28.99 4.02 -17.50
CA TYR A 299 29.32 5.41 -17.77
C TYR A 299 30.83 5.59 -18.02
N PHE A 300 31.69 5.08 -17.14
CA PHE A 300 33.14 5.19 -17.27
C PHE A 300 33.71 4.35 -18.43
N ALA A 301 33.02 3.29 -18.85
CA ALA A 301 33.35 2.53 -20.05
C ALA A 301 32.99 3.26 -21.37
N GLY A 302 32.33 4.43 -21.30
CA GLY A 302 31.91 5.21 -22.48
C GLY A 302 30.63 4.72 -23.16
N ASN A 303 29.98 3.68 -22.62
CA ASN A 303 28.76 3.10 -23.18
C ASN A 303 27.48 3.88 -22.82
N LEU A 304 27.57 4.77 -21.82
CA LEU A 304 26.44 5.54 -21.30
C LEU A 304 26.81 7.02 -21.18
N THR A 305 25.94 7.91 -21.67
CA THR A 305 26.10 9.38 -21.47
C THR A 305 25.73 9.78 -20.05
N PHE A 306 26.06 11.01 -19.65
CA PHE A 306 25.69 11.52 -18.32
C PHE A 306 24.17 11.51 -18.15
N GLY A 307 23.41 11.95 -19.15
CA GLY A 307 21.96 11.84 -19.14
C GLY A 307 21.45 10.41 -19.13
N GLY A 308 22.15 9.47 -19.78
CA GLY A 308 21.86 8.04 -19.70
C GLY A 308 22.00 7.49 -18.27
N LEU A 309 23.02 7.94 -17.54
CA LEU A 309 23.21 7.61 -16.12
C LEU A 309 22.03 8.10 -15.27
N LEU A 310 21.61 9.35 -15.45
CA LEU A 310 20.48 9.92 -14.70
C LEU A 310 19.15 9.23 -15.05
N MET A 311 18.97 8.83 -16.31
CA MET A 311 17.82 8.04 -16.73
C MET A 311 17.79 6.67 -16.05
N ALA A 312 18.94 5.98 -15.97
CA ALA A 312 19.08 4.70 -15.27
C ALA A 312 18.79 4.83 -13.76
N VAL A 313 19.29 5.89 -13.12
CA VAL A 313 19.02 6.20 -11.70
C VAL A 313 17.51 6.35 -11.45
N GLY A 314 16.82 7.09 -12.31
CA GLY A 314 15.36 7.24 -12.22
C GLY A 314 14.61 5.92 -12.44
N ALA A 315 15.03 5.12 -13.43
CA ALA A 315 14.41 3.83 -13.72
C ALA A 315 14.60 2.82 -12.57
N PHE A 316 15.79 2.77 -11.98
CA PHE A 316 16.07 1.96 -10.79
C PHE A 316 15.16 2.33 -9.62
N THR A 317 15.04 3.64 -9.35
CA THR A 317 14.19 4.15 -8.27
C THR A 317 12.73 3.74 -8.48
N GLN A 318 12.24 3.77 -9.73
CA GLN A 318 10.87 3.36 -10.05
C GLN A 318 10.64 1.85 -9.89
N VAL A 319 11.61 1.01 -10.26
CA VAL A 319 11.55 -0.44 -10.01
C VAL A 319 11.46 -0.71 -8.51
N GLN A 320 12.31 -0.06 -7.71
CA GLN A 320 12.32 -0.20 -6.26
C GLN A 320 10.98 0.24 -5.63
N GLN A 321 10.43 1.40 -6.02
CA GLN A 321 9.15 1.89 -5.51
C GLN A 321 8.00 0.93 -5.86
N SER A 322 7.99 0.41 -7.09
CA SER A 322 6.97 -0.53 -7.55
C SER A 322 7.00 -1.85 -6.78
N LEU A 323 8.19 -2.38 -6.47
CA LEU A 323 8.36 -3.56 -5.62
C LEU A 323 7.91 -3.30 -4.17
N ARG A 324 8.26 -2.12 -3.65
CA ARG A 324 7.94 -1.73 -2.27
C ARG A 324 6.43 -1.65 -2.02
N TRP A 325 5.64 -1.31 -3.03
CA TRP A 325 4.18 -1.26 -2.95
C TRP A 325 3.58 -2.55 -2.34
N PHE A 326 4.09 -3.73 -2.68
CA PHE A 326 3.61 -5.01 -2.14
C PHE A 326 3.85 -5.15 -0.63
N VAL A 327 4.97 -4.61 -0.15
CA VAL A 327 5.34 -4.64 1.28
C VAL A 327 4.55 -3.59 2.05
N ASP A 328 4.48 -2.37 1.53
CA ASP A 328 3.78 -1.24 2.17
C ASP A 328 2.27 -1.52 2.29
N ASN A 329 1.68 -2.27 1.35
CA ASN A 329 0.25 -2.61 1.36
C ASN A 329 -0.10 -3.94 2.04
N ALA A 330 0.87 -4.66 2.63
CA ALA A 330 0.60 -5.95 3.26
C ALA A 330 -0.45 -5.86 4.40
N GLY A 331 -0.38 -4.81 5.23
CA GLY A 331 -1.37 -4.56 6.28
C GLY A 331 -2.75 -4.21 5.72
N THR A 332 -2.80 -3.38 4.69
CA THR A 332 -4.04 -3.00 3.98
C THR A 332 -4.71 -4.22 3.33
N ILE A 333 -3.92 -5.14 2.75
CA ILE A 333 -4.43 -6.41 2.19
C ILE A 333 -5.04 -7.29 3.27
N ALA A 334 -4.43 -7.34 4.46
CA ALA A 334 -4.98 -8.09 5.59
C ALA A 334 -6.31 -7.49 6.08
N ASP A 335 -6.40 -6.15 6.18
CA ASP A 335 -7.64 -5.44 6.52
C ASP A 335 -8.74 -5.65 5.47
N TRP A 336 -8.38 -5.55 4.19
CA TRP A 336 -9.27 -5.87 3.08
C TRP A 336 -9.83 -7.28 3.18
N ARG A 337 -8.97 -8.27 3.43
CA ARG A 337 -9.35 -9.67 3.56
C ARG A 337 -10.32 -9.88 4.73
N ALA A 338 -10.03 -9.27 5.89
CA ALA A 338 -10.87 -9.36 7.07
C ALA A 338 -12.25 -8.72 6.82
N THR A 339 -12.28 -7.53 6.20
CA THR A 339 -13.53 -6.82 5.89
C THR A 339 -14.35 -7.55 4.84
N LEU A 340 -13.70 -8.11 3.81
CA LEU A 340 -14.34 -8.97 2.80
C LEU A 340 -15.02 -10.18 3.44
N HIS A 341 -14.37 -10.82 4.41
CA HIS A 341 -14.95 -11.94 5.13
C HIS A 341 -16.19 -11.52 5.94
N ARG A 342 -16.15 -10.38 6.64
CA ARG A 342 -17.29 -9.89 7.44
C ARG A 342 -18.50 -9.54 6.58
N VAL A 343 -18.29 -8.80 5.49
CA VAL A 343 -19.37 -8.43 4.55
C VAL A 343 -19.87 -9.65 3.78
N GLY A 344 -18.96 -10.51 3.32
CA GLY A 344 -19.28 -11.72 2.58
C GLY A 344 -20.05 -12.74 3.42
N GLY A 345 -19.66 -12.94 4.68
CA GLY A 345 -20.36 -13.81 5.63
C GLY A 345 -21.74 -13.27 6.00
N PHE A 346 -21.85 -11.96 6.26
CA PHE A 346 -23.14 -11.30 6.52
C PHE A 346 -24.10 -11.45 5.34
N ARG A 347 -23.60 -11.28 4.12
CA ARG A 347 -24.40 -11.43 2.90
C ARG A 347 -24.79 -12.89 2.61
N GLN A 348 -23.97 -13.88 2.98
CA GLN A 348 -24.35 -15.29 2.89
C GLN A 348 -25.43 -15.68 3.91
N ALA A 349 -25.43 -15.04 5.08
CA ALA A 349 -26.47 -15.24 6.08
C ALA A 349 -27.83 -14.62 5.68
N LEU A 350 -27.86 -13.73 4.67
CA LEU A 350 -29.05 -13.03 4.16
C LEU A 350 -29.77 -13.81 3.06
#